data_AF-A0A3C1R0B9-F1
#
_entry.id   AF-A0A3C1R0B9-F1
#
_cell.length_a   1.000
_cell.length_b   1.000
_cell.length_c   1.000
_cell.angle_alpha   90.00
_cell.angle_beta   90.00
_cell.angle_gamma   90.00
#
_symmetry.space_group_name_H-M   'P 1'
#
loop_
_entity.id
_entity.type
_entity.pdbx_description
1 polymer ?
#
loop_
_entity_poly.entity_id
_entity_poly.type
_entity_poly.pdbx_seq_one_letter_code
_entity_poly.pdbx_strand_id
1 'polypeptide(L)'
;MIPLEAAPDEFKPGPAPAWWPADAYAAWLMGDRLAPFDRRFLCAPEIEERTHVALDRNSGAAGDGDLFSTEALALAGLKRFRSSDGGDAEATVTPRYRVRVRAEGWCHDHASQLAGFHTTGGERRLVHYRAVTDEAGWQCPTSIATALSGARAIRMDLVTPAIFGRGWLPNWLDDSGIGAPPALDLQLKLIGAAVGRWRAISGWSLNAATDPNGRLGPKPIRRMVPAGSVYFFEVLAGDPAALASRWLESVSDDDQERRDGFGLAAWGTWNRLQSV
;
A
#
# COMPACT_ATOMS: atom_id res chain seq x y z
N MET A 1 6.11 14.79 27.00
CA MET A 1 7.50 14.35 26.78
C MET A 1 7.61 12.99 27.45
N ILE A 2 7.80 11.89 26.70
CA ILE A 2 8.03 10.58 27.34
C ILE A 2 9.36 10.71 28.09
N PRO A 3 9.45 10.37 29.39
CA PRO A 3 10.72 10.37 30.09
C PRO A 3 11.69 9.46 29.34
N LEU A 4 12.86 10.00 29.02
CA LEU A 4 13.93 9.33 28.28
C LEU A 4 14.64 8.28 29.16
N GLU A 5 13.90 7.54 29.98
CA GLU A 5 14.42 6.48 30.83
C GLU A 5 13.97 5.13 30.28
N ALA A 6 14.93 4.48 29.62
CA ALA A 6 15.00 3.07 29.31
C ALA A 6 13.94 2.49 28.35
N ALA A 7 13.92 2.97 27.11
CA ALA A 7 13.85 2.00 26.02
C ALA A 7 15.25 1.34 25.95
N PRO A 8 15.40 0.02 26.12
CA PRO A 8 16.71 -0.61 25.95
C PRO A 8 17.26 -0.26 24.55
N ASP A 9 18.52 0.17 24.51
CA ASP A 9 19.19 0.86 23.38
C ASP A 9 19.23 0.09 22.04
N GLU A 10 18.64 -1.11 21.96
CA GLU A 10 18.51 -1.89 20.73
C GLU A 10 17.27 -2.79 20.79
N PHE A 11 16.08 -2.19 20.82
CA PHE A 11 14.85 -2.94 20.58
C PHE A 11 14.67 -3.16 19.06
N LYS A 12 15.12 -4.30 18.55
CA LYS A 12 14.66 -4.75 17.23
C LYS A 12 13.19 -5.17 17.39
N PRO A 13 12.23 -4.48 16.74
CA PRO A 13 10.85 -4.89 16.81
C PRO A 13 10.73 -6.35 16.37
N GLY A 14 9.98 -7.13 17.14
CA GLY A 14 9.69 -8.52 16.80
C GLY A 14 9.02 -8.62 15.41
N PRO A 15 9.01 -9.81 14.81
CA PRO A 15 8.35 -10.00 13.52
C PRO A 15 6.90 -9.52 13.59
N ALA A 16 6.49 -8.72 12.62
CA ALA A 16 5.12 -8.24 12.47
C ALA A 16 4.46 -8.93 11.26
N PRO A 17 3.14 -9.15 11.30
CA PRO A 17 2.42 -9.67 10.15
C PRO A 17 2.45 -8.69 8.99
N ALA A 18 2.54 -9.22 7.77
CA ALA A 18 2.52 -8.42 6.55
C ALA A 18 1.09 -8.04 6.14
N TRP A 19 0.11 -8.86 6.50
CA TRP A 19 -1.30 -8.62 6.14
C TRP A 19 -2.21 -8.70 7.36
N TRP A 20 -3.10 -7.71 7.43
CA TRP A 20 -3.98 -7.50 8.56
C TRP A 20 -5.42 -7.80 8.17
N PRO A 21 -6.20 -8.46 9.05
CA PRO A 21 -7.65 -8.47 8.93
C PRO A 21 -8.22 -7.04 8.90
N ALA A 22 -9.24 -6.82 8.08
CA ALA A 22 -9.81 -5.48 7.89
C ALA A 22 -10.39 -4.88 9.19
N ASP A 23 -10.96 -5.71 10.06
CA ASP A 23 -11.47 -5.31 11.38
C ASP A 23 -10.33 -4.88 12.31
N ALA A 24 -9.23 -5.62 12.35
CA ALA A 24 -8.05 -5.27 13.14
C ALA A 24 -7.40 -3.98 12.64
N TYR A 25 -7.34 -3.80 11.32
CA TYR A 25 -6.86 -2.56 10.69
C TYR A 25 -7.76 -1.37 11.03
N ALA A 26 -9.09 -1.56 10.99
CA ALA A 26 -10.03 -0.51 11.37
C ALA A 26 -9.91 -0.12 12.85
N ALA A 27 -9.78 -1.09 13.76
CA ALA A 27 -9.54 -0.84 15.19
C ALA A 27 -8.26 -0.01 15.40
N TRP A 28 -7.16 -0.38 14.71
CA TRP A 28 -5.92 0.38 14.76
C TRP A 28 -6.11 1.83 14.30
N LEU A 29 -6.81 2.05 13.18
CA LEU A 29 -7.11 3.38 12.66
C LEU A 29 -7.94 4.22 13.64
N MET A 30 -8.77 3.61 14.48
CA MET A 30 -9.57 4.31 15.50
C MET A 30 -8.78 4.62 16.79
N GLY A 31 -7.50 4.24 16.87
CA GLY A 31 -6.68 4.48 18.06
C GLY A 31 -6.73 3.38 19.10
N ASP A 32 -7.39 2.26 18.80
CA ASP A 32 -7.46 1.14 19.72
C ASP A 32 -6.08 0.52 19.93
N ARG A 33 -5.84 0.04 21.14
CA ARG A 33 -4.64 -0.74 21.43
C ARG A 33 -4.71 -2.04 20.63
N LEU A 34 -3.68 -2.30 19.84
CA LEU A 34 -3.57 -3.55 19.09
C LEU A 34 -3.57 -4.73 20.04
N ALA A 35 -4.51 -5.66 19.81
CA ALA A 35 -4.41 -6.99 20.38
C ALA A 35 -3.15 -7.70 19.86
N PRO A 36 -2.60 -8.67 20.60
CA PRO A 36 -1.51 -9.50 20.09
C PRO A 36 -1.86 -10.13 18.74
N PHE A 37 -0.87 -10.21 17.85
CA PHE A 37 -1.08 -10.80 16.53
C PHE A 37 -1.38 -12.29 16.64
N ASP A 38 -2.43 -12.73 15.95
CA ASP A 38 -2.96 -14.09 15.97
C ASP A 38 -2.99 -14.72 14.55
N ARG A 39 -3.60 -15.91 14.43
CA ARG A 39 -3.69 -16.66 13.17
C ARG A 39 -4.61 -16.03 12.11
N ARG A 40 -5.32 -14.94 12.41
CA ARG A 40 -6.11 -14.18 11.43
C ARG A 40 -5.22 -13.33 10.54
N PHE A 41 -4.06 -12.90 11.05
CA PHE A 41 -3.05 -12.18 10.29
C PHE A 41 -2.25 -13.14 9.38
N LEU A 42 -1.62 -12.60 8.32
CA LEU A 42 -0.81 -13.41 7.39
C LEU A 42 0.63 -12.90 7.33
N CYS A 43 1.55 -13.85 7.12
CA CYS A 43 2.95 -13.58 6.82
C CYS A 43 3.11 -12.98 5.42
N ALA A 44 4.30 -12.43 5.15
CA ALA A 44 4.69 -12.03 3.81
C ALA A 44 4.69 -13.27 2.87
N PRO A 45 4.44 -13.09 1.56
CA PRO A 45 4.64 -14.16 0.59
C PRO A 45 6.10 -14.61 0.61
N GLU A 46 6.32 -15.92 0.48
CA GLU A 46 7.65 -16.47 0.33
C GLU A 46 8.24 -16.11 -1.03
N ILE A 47 9.56 -16.02 -1.08
CA ILE A 47 10.31 -15.83 -2.31
C ILE A 47 10.65 -17.20 -2.87
N GLU A 48 10.21 -17.47 -4.09
CA GLU A 48 10.54 -18.66 -4.85
C GLU A 48 11.63 -18.32 -5.88
N GLU A 49 12.83 -18.84 -5.65
CA GLU A 49 13.94 -18.73 -6.60
C GLU A 49 13.87 -19.87 -7.63
N ARG A 50 14.10 -19.54 -8.91
CA ARG A 50 14.20 -20.51 -10.00
C ARG A 50 15.40 -20.19 -10.86
N THR A 51 16.21 -21.21 -11.14
CA THR A 51 17.33 -21.12 -12.08
C THR A 51 16.93 -21.71 -13.42
N HIS A 52 17.31 -21.02 -14.49
CA HIS A 52 16.94 -21.33 -15.87
C HIS A 52 18.18 -21.36 -16.74
N VAL A 53 18.11 -22.15 -17.82
CA VAL A 53 19.14 -22.22 -18.85
C VAL A 53 18.51 -22.12 -20.23
N ALA A 54 19.13 -21.38 -21.15
CA ALA A 54 18.72 -21.42 -22.56
C ALA A 54 19.44 -22.57 -23.27
N LEU A 55 18.67 -23.38 -24.00
CA LEU A 55 19.20 -24.50 -24.76
C LEU A 55 19.32 -24.12 -26.24
N ASP A 56 20.48 -24.39 -26.82
CA ASP A 56 20.65 -24.33 -28.27
C ASP A 56 19.77 -25.40 -28.92
N ARG A 57 18.99 -24.97 -29.93
CA ARG A 57 17.98 -25.83 -30.56
C ARG A 57 18.59 -27.03 -31.28
N ASN A 58 19.81 -26.91 -31.79
CA ASN A 58 20.41 -27.93 -32.64
C ASN A 58 21.19 -28.96 -31.83
N SER A 59 21.95 -28.50 -30.83
CA SER A 59 22.79 -29.34 -29.98
C SER A 59 22.08 -29.85 -28.72
N GLY A 60 21.03 -29.18 -28.28
CA GLY A 60 20.38 -29.44 -26.99
C GLY A 60 21.27 -29.09 -25.78
N ALA A 61 22.43 -28.49 -26.01
CA ALA A 61 23.35 -28.05 -24.97
C ALA A 61 23.00 -26.62 -24.53
N ALA A 62 23.42 -26.27 -23.32
CA ALA A 62 23.36 -24.90 -22.84
C ALA A 62 24.36 -24.01 -23.59
N GLY A 63 23.96 -22.78 -23.90
CA GLY A 63 24.91 -21.75 -24.36
C GLY A 63 25.80 -21.25 -23.23
N ASP A 64 27.05 -20.90 -23.55
CA ASP A 64 27.94 -20.25 -22.59
C ASP A 64 27.35 -18.90 -22.17
N GLY A 65 27.09 -18.73 -20.87
CA GLY A 65 26.53 -17.51 -20.30
C GLY A 65 25.00 -17.43 -20.27
N ASP A 66 24.29 -18.41 -20.82
CA ASP A 66 22.82 -18.46 -20.87
C ASP A 66 22.20 -19.09 -19.61
N LEU A 67 22.75 -18.77 -18.44
CA LEU A 67 22.25 -19.18 -17.13
C LEU A 67 21.72 -17.95 -16.38
N PHE A 68 20.47 -17.99 -15.93
CA PHE A 68 19.87 -16.90 -15.17
C PHE A 68 18.95 -17.40 -14.07
N SER A 69 18.82 -16.62 -12.99
CA SER A 69 17.86 -16.89 -11.92
C SER A 69 16.76 -15.83 -11.90
N THR A 70 15.57 -16.24 -11.48
CA THR A 70 14.42 -15.36 -11.24
C THR A 70 13.89 -15.61 -9.84
N GLU A 71 13.52 -14.54 -9.13
CA GLU A 71 12.79 -14.61 -7.87
C GLU A 71 11.33 -14.21 -8.10
N ALA A 72 10.40 -15.03 -7.63
CA ALA A 72 8.97 -14.77 -7.71
C ALA A 72 8.35 -14.76 -6.31
N LEU A 73 7.25 -14.01 -6.13
CA LEU A 73 6.46 -14.06 -4.91
C LEU A 73 5.43 -15.19 -5.00
N ALA A 74 5.44 -16.09 -4.02
CA ALA A 74 4.41 -17.11 -3.85
C ALA A 74 3.14 -16.49 -3.26
N LEU A 75 2.28 -15.94 -4.13
CA LEU A 75 1.04 -15.26 -3.75
C LEU A 75 -0.12 -16.22 -3.46
N ALA A 76 0.05 -17.52 -3.70
CA ALA A 76 -0.87 -18.56 -3.29
C ALA A 76 -0.33 -19.25 -2.03
N GLY A 77 -1.24 -19.71 -1.17
CA GLY A 77 -0.84 -20.45 0.03
C GLY A 77 -0.07 -19.62 1.07
N LEU A 78 -0.45 -18.35 1.28
CA LEU A 78 0.15 -17.52 2.33
C LEU A 78 0.01 -18.15 3.71
N LYS A 79 1.08 -18.12 4.48
CA LYS A 79 1.13 -18.65 5.84
C LYS A 79 0.41 -17.72 6.80
N ARG A 80 -0.36 -18.29 7.73
CA ARG A 80 -0.94 -17.54 8.85
C ARG A 80 0.15 -17.15 9.84
N PHE A 81 0.08 -15.92 10.35
CA PHE A 81 1.03 -15.41 11.32
C PHE A 81 0.90 -16.20 12.65
N ARG A 82 2.04 -16.45 13.29
CA ARG A 82 2.13 -17.06 14.63
C ARG A 82 3.18 -16.30 15.43
N SER A 83 2.77 -15.76 16.58
CA SER A 83 3.67 -15.14 17.53
C SER A 83 4.37 -16.23 18.34
N SER A 84 5.41 -16.86 17.77
CA SER A 84 6.31 -17.88 18.36
C SER A 84 5.69 -19.21 18.86
N ASP A 85 6.39 -20.30 18.50
CA ASP A 85 6.28 -21.70 18.94
C ASP A 85 5.04 -22.54 18.56
N GLY A 86 5.30 -23.71 17.96
CA GLY A 86 4.36 -24.82 17.88
C GLY A 86 4.17 -25.40 16.47
N GLY A 87 4.81 -26.55 16.24
CA GLY A 87 4.65 -27.39 15.06
C GLY A 87 3.25 -27.99 14.96
N ASP A 88 2.60 -27.71 13.83
CA ASP A 88 1.53 -28.49 13.22
C ASP A 88 1.20 -27.82 11.88
N ALA A 89 0.89 -28.65 10.88
CA ALA A 89 0.81 -28.32 9.44
C ALA A 89 0.43 -26.86 9.15
N GLU A 90 1.22 -26.18 8.33
CA GLU A 90 1.03 -24.77 7.97
C GLU A 90 -0.33 -24.59 7.31
N ALA A 91 -1.31 -24.08 8.07
CA ALA A 91 -2.58 -23.65 7.51
C ALA A 91 -2.34 -22.46 6.60
N THR A 92 -2.33 -22.71 5.29
CA THR A 92 -2.14 -21.70 4.25
C THR A 92 -3.45 -21.12 3.76
N VAL A 93 -3.42 -19.89 3.26
CA VAL A 93 -4.57 -19.19 2.67
C VAL A 93 -4.16 -18.66 1.31
N THR A 94 -4.97 -18.91 0.27
CA THR A 94 -4.79 -18.25 -1.02
C THR A 94 -5.66 -16.99 -1.05
N PRO A 95 -5.06 -15.78 -0.90
CA PRO A 95 -5.82 -14.54 -0.95
C PRO A 95 -6.35 -14.27 -2.35
N ARG A 96 -7.37 -13.40 -2.41
CA ARG A 96 -7.79 -12.75 -3.65
C ARG A 96 -7.37 -11.29 -3.58
N TYR A 97 -6.67 -10.83 -4.61
CA TYR A 97 -6.28 -9.42 -4.74
C TYR A 97 -7.39 -8.66 -5.45
N ARG A 98 -7.64 -7.43 -5.00
CA ARG A 98 -8.66 -6.55 -5.58
C ARG A 98 -8.00 -5.28 -6.10
N VAL A 99 -8.48 -4.82 -7.25
CA VAL A 99 -8.13 -3.52 -7.82
C VAL A 99 -9.45 -2.81 -8.16
N ARG A 100 -9.53 -1.53 -7.84
CA ARG A 100 -10.66 -0.67 -8.25
C ARG A 100 -10.23 0.16 -9.45
N VAL A 101 -11.00 0.08 -10.52
CA VAL A 101 -10.80 0.87 -11.73
C VAL A 101 -11.97 1.84 -11.86
N ARG A 102 -11.67 3.14 -11.92
CA ARG A 102 -12.65 4.17 -12.26
C ARG A 102 -12.42 4.55 -13.71
N ALA A 103 -13.34 4.19 -14.58
CA ALA A 103 -13.25 4.40 -16.02
C ALA A 103 -14.64 4.67 -16.61
N GLU A 104 -14.67 5.28 -17.79
CA GLU A 104 -15.86 5.58 -18.57
C GLU A 104 -15.73 5.02 -20.00
N GLY A 105 -16.86 4.95 -20.71
CA GLY A 105 -16.91 4.50 -22.11
C GLY A 105 -16.35 3.08 -22.31
N TRP A 106 -15.61 2.88 -23.39
CA TRP A 106 -15.12 1.55 -23.79
C TRP A 106 -14.32 0.83 -22.69
N CYS A 107 -13.57 1.58 -21.88
CA CYS A 107 -12.74 1.00 -20.83
C CYS A 107 -13.59 0.46 -19.68
N HIS A 108 -14.67 1.16 -19.33
CA HIS A 108 -15.66 0.67 -18.37
C HIS A 108 -16.33 -0.61 -18.89
N ASP A 109 -16.82 -0.60 -20.13
CA ASP A 109 -17.52 -1.72 -20.73
C ASP A 109 -16.63 -2.98 -20.76
N HIS A 110 -15.35 -2.80 -21.11
CA HIS A 110 -14.39 -3.89 -21.12
C HIS A 110 -14.04 -4.39 -19.70
N ALA A 111 -13.73 -3.48 -18.77
CA ALA A 111 -13.31 -3.85 -17.41
C ALA A 111 -14.45 -4.50 -16.61
N SER A 112 -15.69 -4.07 -16.81
CA SER A 112 -16.87 -4.64 -16.14
C SER A 112 -17.22 -6.05 -16.60
N GLN A 113 -16.76 -6.45 -17.78
CA GLN A 113 -16.98 -7.78 -18.37
C GLN A 113 -15.73 -8.68 -18.29
N LEU A 114 -14.63 -8.18 -17.71
CA LEU A 114 -13.37 -8.90 -17.67
C LEU A 114 -13.49 -10.21 -16.88
N ALA A 115 -13.38 -11.33 -17.57
CA ALA A 115 -13.39 -12.67 -16.98
C ALA A 115 -12.47 -13.59 -17.79
N GLY A 116 -11.35 -14.00 -17.20
CA GLY A 116 -10.42 -14.91 -17.88
C GLY A 116 -8.97 -14.77 -17.42
N PHE A 117 -8.11 -15.59 -18.03
CA PHE A 117 -6.68 -15.58 -17.74
C PHE A 117 -5.97 -14.52 -18.57
N HIS A 118 -5.20 -13.68 -17.89
CA HIS A 118 -4.29 -12.72 -18.52
C HIS A 118 -2.94 -12.75 -17.83
N THR A 119 -1.94 -12.16 -18.48
CA THR A 119 -0.60 -12.04 -17.90
C THR A 119 -0.53 -10.87 -16.91
N THR A 120 0.22 -11.05 -15.83
CA THR A 120 0.49 -10.01 -14.82
C THR A 120 1.93 -10.13 -14.34
N GLY A 121 2.65 -9.00 -14.33
CA GLY A 121 4.06 -8.97 -13.95
C GLY A 121 4.99 -9.51 -15.03
N GLY A 122 6.21 -9.86 -14.64
CA GLY A 122 7.24 -10.43 -15.52
C GLY A 122 6.98 -11.91 -15.87
N GLU A 123 7.83 -12.49 -16.71
CA GLU A 123 7.83 -13.92 -17.05
C GLU A 123 6.46 -14.49 -17.51
N ARG A 124 5.58 -13.64 -18.06
CA ARG A 124 4.24 -13.99 -18.56
C ARG A 124 3.42 -14.82 -17.56
N ARG A 125 3.54 -14.54 -16.25
CA ARG A 125 2.75 -15.23 -15.22
C ARG A 125 1.26 -14.98 -15.44
N LEU A 126 0.46 -16.03 -15.34
CA LEU A 126 -0.99 -15.96 -15.56
C LEU A 126 -1.72 -15.74 -14.24
N VAL A 127 -2.72 -14.86 -14.28
CA VAL A 127 -3.71 -14.72 -13.22
C VAL A 127 -5.10 -14.74 -13.83
N HIS A 128 -6.08 -15.20 -13.06
CA HIS A 128 -7.47 -15.17 -13.46
C HIS A 128 -8.12 -13.87 -13.00
N TYR A 129 -8.43 -12.98 -13.93
CA TYR A 129 -9.20 -11.77 -13.69
C TYR A 129 -10.69 -12.08 -13.66
N ARG A 130 -11.40 -11.40 -12.77
CA ARG A 130 -12.86 -11.46 -12.70
C ARG A 130 -13.40 -10.14 -12.20
N ALA A 131 -14.20 -9.47 -13.02
CA ALA A 131 -14.97 -8.30 -12.62
C ALA A 131 -15.95 -8.67 -11.51
N VAL A 132 -16.05 -7.80 -10.51
CA VAL A 132 -16.99 -7.94 -9.39
C VAL A 132 -17.61 -6.58 -9.12
N THR A 133 -18.91 -6.55 -8.82
CA THR A 133 -19.66 -5.33 -8.51
C THR A 133 -19.66 -4.98 -7.02
N ASP A 134 -19.19 -5.90 -6.17
CA ASP A 134 -19.06 -5.66 -4.74
C ASP A 134 -18.05 -4.53 -4.48
N GLU A 135 -18.40 -3.56 -3.64
CA GLU A 135 -17.51 -2.47 -3.23
C GLU A 135 -16.90 -2.67 -1.84
N ALA A 136 -17.07 -3.85 -1.22
CA ALA A 136 -16.58 -4.09 0.14
C ALA A 136 -15.08 -3.76 0.29
N GLY A 137 -14.78 -2.95 1.30
CA GLY A 137 -13.43 -2.45 1.61
C GLY A 137 -13.04 -1.16 0.89
N TRP A 138 -13.80 -0.72 -0.12
CA TRP A 138 -13.51 0.51 -0.87
C TRP A 138 -14.23 1.75 -0.35
N GLN A 139 -15.14 1.58 0.60
CA GLN A 139 -15.87 2.63 1.31
C GLN A 139 -15.36 2.73 2.75
N CYS A 140 -15.40 3.94 3.32
CA CYS A 140 -15.01 4.16 4.72
C CYS A 140 -15.94 3.37 5.65
N PRO A 141 -15.43 2.52 6.55
CA PRO A 141 -16.23 1.92 7.60
C PRO A 141 -16.95 2.99 8.45
N THR A 142 -18.24 2.80 8.73
CA THR A 142 -19.04 3.75 9.51
C THR A 142 -18.41 4.07 10.86
N SER A 143 -17.82 3.09 11.54
CA SER A 143 -17.14 3.29 12.82
C SER A 143 -15.97 4.28 12.73
N ILE A 144 -15.20 4.23 11.65
CA ILE A 144 -14.11 5.17 11.39
C ILE A 144 -14.67 6.56 11.07
N ALA A 145 -15.71 6.65 10.24
CA ALA A 145 -16.37 7.91 9.94
C ALA A 145 -16.91 8.60 11.20
N THR A 146 -17.52 7.84 12.10
CA THR A 146 -17.96 8.33 13.42
C THR A 146 -16.79 8.76 14.29
N ALA A 147 -15.70 7.98 14.35
CA ALA A 147 -14.53 8.32 15.13
C ALA A 147 -13.83 9.60 14.65
N LEU A 148 -13.83 9.84 13.33
CA LEU A 148 -13.29 11.07 12.74
C LEU A 148 -14.10 12.30 13.15
N SER A 149 -15.42 12.20 13.35
CA SER A 149 -16.23 13.38 13.67
C SER A 149 -15.79 14.07 14.97
N GLY A 150 -15.41 15.34 14.85
CA GLY A 150 -14.96 16.15 15.99
C GLY A 150 -13.58 15.75 16.56
N ALA A 151 -12.85 14.85 15.90
CA ALA A 151 -11.52 14.44 16.34
C ALA A 151 -10.53 15.62 16.27
N ARG A 152 -9.62 15.70 17.24
CA ARG A 152 -8.53 16.71 17.26
C ARG A 152 -7.19 16.18 16.75
N ALA A 153 -7.07 14.87 16.68
CA ALA A 153 -5.85 14.16 16.35
C ALA A 153 -6.18 13.06 15.34
N ILE A 154 -5.70 13.22 14.12
CA ILE A 154 -5.98 12.29 13.02
C ILE A 154 -4.69 11.72 12.45
N ARG A 155 -4.78 10.58 11.80
CA ARG A 155 -3.68 9.95 11.07
C ARG A 155 -4.07 9.66 9.63
N MET A 156 -3.07 9.67 8.76
CA MET A 156 -3.17 9.25 7.36
C MET A 156 -2.23 8.05 7.17
N ASP A 157 -2.78 6.89 6.84
CA ASP A 157 -2.02 5.70 6.44
C ASP A 157 -2.00 5.59 4.91
N LEU A 158 -0.81 5.38 4.34
CA LEU A 158 -0.66 5.15 2.90
C LEU A 158 -0.82 3.66 2.59
N VAL A 159 -1.97 3.28 2.03
CA VAL A 159 -2.28 1.90 1.67
C VAL A 159 -1.55 1.45 0.40
N THR A 160 -1.24 2.40 -0.49
CA THR A 160 -0.33 2.20 -1.62
C THR A 160 0.83 3.21 -1.56
N PRO A 161 1.98 2.93 -2.20
CA PRO A 161 3.09 3.88 -2.20
C PRO A 161 2.64 5.24 -2.77
N ALA A 162 3.09 6.33 -2.18
CA ALA A 162 2.75 7.69 -2.62
C ALA A 162 3.97 8.39 -3.22
N ILE A 163 3.72 9.31 -4.15
CA ILE A 163 4.74 10.16 -4.73
C ILE A 163 4.41 11.60 -4.38
N PHE A 164 5.38 12.27 -3.73
CA PHE A 164 5.27 13.66 -3.34
C PHE A 164 6.40 14.47 -3.95
N GLY A 165 6.11 15.69 -4.39
CA GLY A 165 7.07 16.59 -5.03
C GLY A 165 8.22 16.98 -4.11
N ARG A 166 7.97 17.00 -2.79
CA ARG A 166 8.97 17.26 -1.74
C ARG A 166 9.47 15.97 -1.06
N GLY A 167 9.49 14.87 -1.81
CA GLY A 167 10.00 13.58 -1.39
C GLY A 167 9.03 12.82 -0.50
N TRP A 168 8.96 13.18 0.79
CA TRP A 168 8.06 12.55 1.76
C TRP A 168 6.93 13.46 2.22
N LEU A 169 7.00 14.76 1.97
CA LEU A 169 6.02 15.73 2.45
C LEU A 169 5.02 16.06 1.32
N PRO A 170 3.71 15.77 1.47
CA PRO A 170 2.70 16.14 0.49
C PRO A 170 2.68 17.64 0.17
N ASN A 171 2.46 18.05 -1.07
CA ASN A 171 2.54 19.46 -1.47
C ASN A 171 1.42 20.35 -0.91
N TRP A 172 0.35 19.75 -0.39
CA TRP A 172 -0.73 20.51 0.25
C TRP A 172 -0.39 21.01 1.66
N LEU A 173 0.77 20.63 2.20
CA LEU A 173 1.37 21.18 3.43
C LEU A 173 2.35 22.30 3.09
N ASP A 174 2.55 23.28 3.96
CA ASP A 174 3.65 24.23 3.87
C ASP A 174 4.93 23.70 4.58
N ASP A 175 5.98 24.52 4.64
CA ASP A 175 7.25 24.15 5.29
C ASP A 175 7.14 24.09 6.83
N SER A 176 6.08 24.68 7.42
CA SER A 176 5.73 24.53 8.83
C SER A 176 4.89 23.28 9.11
N GLY A 177 4.57 22.51 8.06
CA GLY A 177 3.74 21.33 8.13
C GLY A 177 2.26 21.65 8.30
N ILE A 178 1.81 22.86 7.94
CA ILE A 178 0.41 23.27 8.03
C ILE A 178 -0.22 23.28 6.64
N GLY A 179 -1.44 22.78 6.52
CA GLY A 179 -2.14 22.78 5.23
C GLY A 179 -3.49 22.08 5.27
N ALA A 180 -4.09 21.91 4.10
CA ALA A 180 -5.40 21.31 3.94
C ALA A 180 -5.36 20.29 2.80
N PRO A 181 -5.87 19.06 2.97
CA PRO A 181 -6.09 18.18 1.83
C PRO A 181 -6.92 18.90 0.74
N PRO A 182 -6.62 18.70 -0.55
CA PRO A 182 -7.27 19.46 -1.62
C PRO A 182 -8.80 19.39 -1.57
N ALA A 183 -9.45 20.54 -1.75
CA ALA A 183 -10.91 20.68 -1.77
C ALA A 183 -11.63 20.18 -0.50
N LEU A 184 -11.00 20.31 0.67
CA LEU A 184 -11.63 20.17 1.98
C LEU A 184 -11.46 21.45 2.80
N ASP A 185 -12.51 21.85 3.51
CA ASP A 185 -12.46 22.91 4.52
C ASP A 185 -11.96 22.33 5.85
N LEU A 186 -10.66 22.01 5.89
CA LEU A 186 -9.99 21.36 7.01
C LEU A 186 -8.54 21.85 7.06
N GLN A 187 -8.09 22.36 8.20
CA GLN A 187 -6.70 22.76 8.40
C GLN A 187 -6.02 21.82 9.38
N LEU A 188 -4.91 21.24 8.94
CA LEU A 188 -4.12 20.24 9.64
C LEU A 188 -2.71 20.74 9.89
N LYS A 189 -2.13 20.35 11.02
CA LYS A 189 -0.71 20.50 11.32
C LYS A 189 -0.08 19.14 11.47
N LEU A 190 0.95 18.86 10.67
CA LEU A 190 1.75 17.66 10.79
C LEU A 190 2.56 17.73 12.09
N ILE A 191 2.35 16.74 12.96
CA ILE A 191 3.04 16.61 14.25
C ILE A 191 4.17 15.59 14.17
N GLY A 192 4.03 14.58 13.31
CA GLY A 192 5.06 13.59 13.06
C GLY A 192 4.69 12.66 11.92
N ALA A 193 5.68 11.92 11.41
CA ALA A 193 5.47 10.89 10.41
C ALA A 193 6.39 9.68 10.67
N ALA A 194 5.84 8.49 10.48
CA ALA A 194 6.57 7.24 10.45
C ALA A 194 6.70 6.81 8.99
N VAL A 195 7.82 7.19 8.37
CA VAL A 195 8.07 6.96 6.94
C VAL A 195 9.15 5.91 6.78
N GLY A 196 8.84 4.84 6.06
CA GLY A 196 9.81 3.80 5.74
C GLY A 196 10.88 4.28 4.76
N ARG A 197 11.90 3.45 4.51
CA ARG A 197 12.92 3.75 3.49
C ARG A 197 12.24 3.94 2.13
N TRP A 198 12.54 5.06 1.48
CA TRP A 198 12.01 5.35 0.15
C TRP A 198 12.36 4.24 -0.85
N ARG A 199 11.46 3.99 -1.81
CA ARG A 199 11.66 2.98 -2.87
C ARG A 199 11.95 3.67 -4.20
N ALA A 200 12.95 3.18 -4.93
CA ALA A 200 13.18 3.54 -6.32
C ALA A 200 12.32 2.62 -7.19
N ILE A 201 11.33 3.16 -7.89
CA ILE A 201 10.51 2.37 -8.82
C ILE A 201 10.51 3.05 -10.19
N SER A 202 10.73 2.23 -11.21
CA SER A 202 10.55 2.55 -12.62
C SER A 202 9.41 1.66 -13.15
N GLY A 203 9.22 1.64 -14.46
CA GLY A 203 8.37 0.68 -15.15
C GLY A 203 8.86 0.53 -16.58
N TRP A 204 8.13 -0.21 -17.40
CA TRP A 204 8.43 -0.33 -18.83
C TRP A 204 7.27 0.21 -19.64
N SER A 205 7.56 1.10 -20.58
CA SER A 205 6.60 1.53 -21.59
C SER A 205 6.55 0.49 -22.71
N LEU A 206 5.40 -0.18 -22.82
CA LEU A 206 5.12 -1.17 -23.86
C LEU A 206 4.64 -0.53 -25.17
N ASN A 207 4.32 0.76 -25.16
CA ASN A 207 3.87 1.48 -26.34
C ASN A 207 4.37 2.92 -26.30
N ALA A 208 5.18 3.28 -27.29
CA ALA A 208 5.72 4.62 -27.47
C ALA A 208 4.62 5.70 -27.50
N ALA A 209 3.43 5.40 -28.05
CA ALA A 209 2.31 6.34 -28.09
C ALA A 209 1.68 6.62 -26.72
N THR A 210 1.91 5.75 -25.73
CA THR A 210 1.42 5.91 -24.35
C THR A 210 2.49 6.42 -23.39
N ASP A 211 3.71 6.63 -23.87
CA ASP A 211 4.77 7.24 -23.08
C ASP A 211 4.78 8.76 -23.28
N PRO A 212 4.86 9.58 -22.21
CA PRO A 212 4.96 11.03 -22.34
C PRO A 212 6.15 11.50 -23.17
N ASN A 213 7.20 10.69 -23.28
CA ASN A 213 8.41 10.99 -24.04
C ASN A 213 8.46 10.28 -25.40
N GLY A 214 7.38 9.58 -25.79
CA GLY A 214 7.29 8.94 -27.10
C GLY A 214 8.19 7.71 -27.28
N ARG A 215 8.60 7.03 -26.20
CA ARG A 215 9.60 5.95 -26.25
C ARG A 215 9.06 4.61 -25.76
N LEU A 216 9.45 3.54 -26.46
CA LEU A 216 9.42 2.18 -25.92
C LEU A 216 10.65 2.01 -25.03
N GLY A 217 10.49 1.50 -23.81
CA GLY A 217 11.64 1.35 -22.91
C GLY A 217 11.36 1.65 -21.44
N PRO A 218 12.42 1.77 -20.62
CA PRO A 218 12.28 2.03 -19.20
C PRO A 218 11.73 3.44 -18.95
N LYS A 219 10.75 3.52 -18.04
CA LYS A 219 10.18 4.80 -17.55
C LYS A 219 11.18 5.48 -16.59
N PRO A 220 11.10 6.80 -16.39
CA PRO A 220 11.91 7.49 -15.39
C PRO A 220 11.77 6.87 -14.00
N ILE A 221 12.87 6.80 -13.25
CA ILE A 221 12.85 6.35 -11.86
C ILE A 221 12.15 7.41 -11.02
N ARG A 222 11.23 6.96 -10.16
CA ARG A 222 10.53 7.79 -9.18
C ARG A 222 10.94 7.37 -7.77
N ARG A 223 11.10 8.35 -6.89
CA ARG A 223 11.26 8.12 -5.45
C ARG A 223 9.88 8.17 -4.82
N MET A 224 9.50 7.12 -4.12
CA MET A 224 8.19 7.05 -3.47
C MET A 224 8.31 6.78 -1.99
N VAL A 225 7.34 7.32 -1.26
CA VAL A 225 7.03 6.94 0.11
C VAL A 225 6.40 5.54 0.07
N PRO A 226 6.92 4.55 0.81
CA PRO A 226 6.37 3.20 0.78
C PRO A 226 4.99 3.13 1.41
N ALA A 227 4.17 2.16 0.96
CA ALA A 227 2.94 1.79 1.64
C ALA A 227 3.22 1.40 3.10
N GLY A 228 2.27 1.67 3.99
CA GLY A 228 2.40 1.55 5.44
C GLY A 228 3.10 2.74 6.11
N SER A 229 3.44 3.79 5.37
CA SER A 229 3.90 5.04 5.98
C SER A 229 2.72 5.81 6.57
N VAL A 230 2.91 6.36 7.77
CA VAL A 230 1.83 6.98 8.54
C VAL A 230 2.18 8.42 8.90
N TYR A 231 1.25 9.34 8.69
CA TYR A 231 1.38 10.76 9.05
C TYR A 231 0.40 11.08 10.16
N PHE A 232 0.85 11.80 11.18
CA PHE A 232 0.06 12.17 12.36
C PHE A 232 -0.18 13.67 12.37
N PHE A 233 -1.45 14.07 12.40
CA PHE A 233 -1.86 15.45 12.35
C PHE A 233 -2.62 15.87 13.61
N GLU A 234 -2.48 17.14 13.95
CA GLU A 234 -3.40 17.90 14.79
C GLU A 234 -4.36 18.70 13.90
N VAL A 235 -5.62 18.75 14.28
CA VAL A 235 -6.64 19.53 13.59
C VAL A 235 -6.64 20.95 14.15
N LEU A 236 -6.38 21.93 13.28
CA LEU A 236 -6.38 23.35 13.64
C LEU A 236 -7.75 23.99 13.41
N ALA A 237 -8.46 23.61 12.34
CA ALA A 237 -9.79 24.11 11.98
C ALA A 237 -10.53 23.10 11.10
N GLY A 238 -11.88 23.15 11.11
CA GLY A 238 -12.75 22.25 10.33
C GLY A 238 -13.09 20.93 11.05
N ASP A 239 -14.03 20.16 10.48
CA ASP A 239 -14.41 18.83 10.99
C ASP A 239 -13.78 17.71 10.13
N PRO A 240 -12.89 16.88 10.70
CA PRO A 240 -12.26 15.78 9.97
C PRO A 240 -13.23 14.66 9.57
N ALA A 241 -14.51 14.70 9.96
CA ALA A 241 -15.55 13.84 9.37
C ALA A 241 -15.53 13.86 7.83
N ALA A 242 -15.17 14.99 7.21
CA ALA A 242 -15.08 15.13 5.76
C ALA A 242 -14.10 14.14 5.10
N LEU A 243 -13.08 13.67 5.84
CA LEU A 243 -12.09 12.70 5.35
C LEU A 243 -12.68 11.31 5.10
N ALA A 244 -13.83 10.98 5.71
CA ALA A 244 -14.52 9.73 5.43
C ALA A 244 -14.94 9.64 3.95
N SER A 245 -15.28 10.76 3.32
CA SER A 245 -15.59 10.83 1.88
C SER A 245 -14.36 10.67 0.98
N ARG A 246 -13.15 10.82 1.54
CA ARG A 246 -11.84 10.71 0.87
C ARG A 246 -11.16 9.36 1.11
N TRP A 247 -11.91 8.37 1.60
CA TRP A 247 -11.39 7.05 1.89
C TRP A 247 -10.83 6.35 0.65
N LEU A 248 -9.56 5.95 0.72
CA LEU A 248 -8.80 5.37 -0.39
C LEU A 248 -8.85 6.24 -1.65
N GLU A 249 -8.86 7.56 -1.47
CA GLU A 249 -8.52 8.52 -2.51
C GLU A 249 -7.00 8.76 -2.50
N SER A 250 -6.42 9.01 -3.67
CA SER A 250 -4.99 9.29 -3.76
C SER A 250 -4.63 10.66 -3.22
N VAL A 251 -3.59 10.70 -2.38
CA VAL A 251 -2.94 11.92 -1.88
C VAL A 251 -1.64 12.28 -2.62
N SER A 252 -1.20 11.48 -3.60
CA SER A 252 -0.02 11.83 -4.44
C SER A 252 -0.24 13.16 -5.17
N ASP A 253 0.85 13.88 -5.41
CA ASP A 253 0.78 15.28 -5.85
C ASP A 253 0.45 15.44 -7.35
N ASP A 254 0.89 14.51 -8.20
CA ASP A 254 0.63 14.55 -9.65
C ASP A 254 -0.62 13.77 -10.04
N ASP A 255 -1.44 14.36 -10.92
CA ASP A 255 -2.71 13.78 -11.34
C ASP A 255 -2.58 12.44 -12.08
N GLN A 256 -1.52 12.23 -12.84
CA GLN A 256 -1.29 10.93 -13.49
C GLN A 256 -0.94 9.87 -12.45
N GLU A 257 -0.13 10.21 -11.45
CA GLU A 257 0.23 9.29 -10.37
C GLU A 257 -0.99 8.90 -9.54
N ARG A 258 -1.91 9.84 -9.30
CA ARG A 258 -3.21 9.56 -8.68
C ARG A 258 -4.03 8.56 -9.50
N ARG A 259 -4.06 8.71 -10.84
CA ARG A 259 -4.77 7.79 -11.76
C ARG A 259 -4.11 6.41 -11.87
N ASP A 260 -2.79 6.35 -11.72
CA ASP A 260 -2.00 5.11 -11.75
C ASP A 260 -2.17 4.27 -10.46
N GLY A 261 -2.84 4.80 -9.44
CA GLY A 261 -3.13 4.10 -8.18
C GLY A 261 -2.10 4.30 -7.07
N PHE A 262 -1.19 5.27 -7.22
CA PHE A 262 -0.30 5.67 -6.14
C PHE A 262 -1.06 6.46 -5.06
N GLY A 263 -0.57 6.42 -3.83
CA GLY A 263 -0.98 7.28 -2.72
C GLY A 263 -2.40 7.09 -2.19
N LEU A 264 -3.01 5.92 -2.37
CA LEU A 264 -4.32 5.66 -1.77
C LEU A 264 -4.19 5.75 -0.24
N ALA A 265 -4.96 6.65 0.37
CA ALA A 265 -4.87 6.94 1.79
C ALA A 265 -6.10 6.46 2.56
N ALA A 266 -5.86 5.84 3.72
CA ALA A 266 -6.88 5.59 4.74
C ALA A 266 -6.69 6.57 5.91
N TRP A 267 -7.80 6.99 6.50
CA TRP A 267 -7.81 8.01 7.54
C TRP A 267 -8.32 7.43 8.85
N GLY A 268 -7.79 7.92 9.96
CA GLY A 268 -8.19 7.48 11.28
C GLY A 268 -7.90 8.53 12.35
N THR A 269 -8.16 8.20 13.59
CA THR A 269 -7.82 9.02 14.76
C THR A 269 -6.59 8.47 15.45
N TRP A 270 -5.98 9.21 16.36
CA TRP A 270 -4.97 8.64 17.28
C TRP A 270 -5.04 9.30 18.64
N ASN A 271 -4.62 8.57 19.67
CA ASN A 271 -4.61 9.07 21.03
C ASN A 271 -3.37 9.93 21.26
N ARG A 272 -3.55 11.24 21.38
CA ARG A 272 -2.51 12.11 21.94
C ARG A 272 -2.35 11.71 23.40
N LEU A 273 -1.18 11.17 23.77
CA LEU A 273 -0.86 10.99 25.18
C LEU A 273 -1.05 12.36 25.84
N GLN A 274 -2.00 12.46 26.76
CA GLN A 274 -2.21 13.68 27.53
C GLN A 274 -0.90 13.93 28.26
N SER A 275 -0.26 15.06 27.97
CA SER A 275 0.81 15.58 28.81
C SER A 275 0.20 15.84 30.18
N VAL A 276 0.55 15.00 31.14
CA VAL A 276 0.36 15.24 32.57
C VAL A 276 1.10 16.52 32.95
#